data_AF-A0A557ZQR8-F1
#
_entry.id   AF-A0A557ZQR8-F1
#
_cell.length_a   1.000
_cell.length_b   1.000
_cell.length_c   1.000
_cell.angle_alpha   90.00
_cell.angle_beta   90.00
_cell.angle_gamma   90.00
#
_symmetry.space_group_name_H-M   'P 1'
#
loop_
_entity.id
_entity.type
_entity.pdbx_description
1 polymer ?
#
loop_
_entity_poly.entity_id
_entity_poly.type
_entity_poly.pdbx_seq_one_letter_code
_entity_poly.pdbx_strand_id
1 'polypeptide(L)'
;MAVDNPLYAQNGFEAMLAKDAAPKMFTPDDIKEMRAKLDDPYVSREAKQDMLYALSDMNAITPEEIGKYSGLNGLDTNDILFGGRAPMQNLKNGQMALKVAREQSRTGAAKKALDDSQKRLDEGKFNNSDEIIDQADVALRIFDDFYPRFAKAGGQAPQGGAAAPGGGLDPQSLREATKQFRGIDFTAFKTDADALTQAGKAVTDAGQQLASAWGTNMADWQGSAATAAGRFKSKLDGAAGRFSQALGNAPATITQGIDTVEKQVVDFAKQVHNIYGDGLMAHLSPQQVDELLKAKDELPGVISQLQQKIQELNNRSTFDKVAGAVIGFAFGGLTGLLIGVLGISVADKITEDNIQEETQKYQQALADSQTKLQMFVTDYSTKAGAVQQ
;
A
#
# COMPACT_ATOMS: atom_id res chain seq x y z
N MET A 1 -14.17 -45.39 24.13
CA MET A 1 -14.23 -45.12 25.59
C MET A 1 -14.53 -43.64 25.75
N ALA A 2 -15.77 -43.30 26.12
CA ALA A 2 -16.14 -41.93 26.44
C ALA A 2 -15.59 -41.63 27.84
N VAL A 3 -14.57 -40.77 27.91
CA VAL A 3 -14.11 -40.23 29.18
C VAL A 3 -15.06 -39.08 29.49
N ASP A 4 -16.03 -39.34 30.36
CA ASP A 4 -16.83 -38.29 31.00
C ASP A 4 -15.89 -37.42 31.83
N ASN A 5 -15.44 -36.31 31.24
CA ASN A 5 -14.61 -35.33 31.91
C ASN A 5 -15.54 -34.25 32.54
N PRO A 6 -15.70 -34.23 33.87
CA PRO A 6 -16.69 -33.38 34.56
C PRO A 6 -16.43 -31.87 34.46
N LEU A 7 -15.33 -31.45 33.82
CA LEU A 7 -15.05 -30.05 33.50
C LEU A 7 -15.96 -29.48 32.38
N TYR A 8 -16.64 -30.32 31.59
CA TYR A 8 -17.47 -29.86 30.46
C TYR A 8 -18.91 -29.49 30.81
N ALA A 9 -19.41 -29.88 31.98
CA ALA A 9 -20.77 -29.54 32.42
C ALA A 9 -20.90 -28.07 32.88
N GLN A 10 -19.80 -27.40 33.21
CA GLN A 10 -19.82 -26.00 33.69
C GLN A 10 -19.92 -24.95 32.57
N ASN A 11 -19.60 -25.31 31.32
CA ASN A 11 -19.59 -24.37 30.19
C ASN A 11 -20.84 -24.42 29.32
N GLY A 12 -21.83 -25.27 29.63
CA GLY A 12 -23.01 -25.48 28.77
C GLY A 12 -23.81 -24.20 28.49
N PHE A 13 -23.91 -23.31 29.48
CA PHE A 13 -24.61 -22.03 29.32
C PHE A 13 -23.81 -21.02 28.47
N GLU A 14 -22.51 -20.87 28.70
CA GLU A 14 -21.66 -19.97 27.89
C GLU A 14 -21.49 -20.45 26.46
N ALA A 15 -21.37 -21.77 26.25
CA ALA A 15 -21.34 -22.36 24.92
C ALA A 15 -22.66 -22.15 24.16
N MET A 16 -23.80 -22.24 24.86
CA MET A 16 -25.10 -21.90 24.29
C MET A 16 -25.20 -20.42 23.91
N LEU A 17 -24.74 -19.51 24.78
CA LEU A 17 -24.69 -18.08 24.48
C LEU A 17 -23.76 -17.76 23.30
N ALA A 18 -22.60 -18.41 23.22
CA ALA A 18 -21.67 -18.26 22.11
C ALA A 18 -22.28 -18.73 20.79
N LYS A 19 -22.99 -19.87 20.80
CA LYS A 19 -23.70 -20.38 19.63
C LYS A 19 -24.77 -19.42 19.12
N ASP A 20 -25.50 -18.76 20.01
CA ASP A 20 -26.50 -17.74 19.65
C ASP A 20 -25.89 -16.39 19.25
N ALA A 21 -24.70 -16.06 19.78
CA ALA A 21 -23.99 -14.82 19.48
C ALA A 21 -23.20 -14.90 18.17
N ALA A 22 -22.66 -16.07 17.82
CA ALA A 22 -21.79 -16.26 16.67
C ALA A 22 -22.38 -15.75 15.34
N PRO A 23 -23.64 -16.07 14.95
CA PRO A 23 -24.24 -15.54 13.72
C PRO A 23 -24.45 -14.01 13.72
N LYS A 24 -24.43 -13.38 14.89
CA LYS A 24 -24.53 -11.92 15.04
C LYS A 24 -23.16 -11.24 14.99
N MET A 25 -22.10 -11.98 15.33
CA MET A 25 -20.71 -11.48 15.37
C MET A 25 -19.95 -11.74 14.07
N PHE A 26 -20.29 -12.82 13.37
CA PHE A 26 -19.61 -13.27 12.16
C PHE A 26 -20.59 -13.54 11.04
N THR A 27 -20.29 -12.99 9.87
CA THR A 27 -20.96 -13.36 8.63
C THR A 27 -20.35 -14.65 8.06
N PRO A 28 -21.04 -15.34 7.12
CA PRO A 28 -20.44 -16.46 6.40
C PRO A 28 -19.13 -16.11 5.70
N ASP A 29 -19.00 -14.88 5.21
CA ASP A 29 -17.77 -14.39 4.58
C ASP A 29 -16.64 -14.21 5.59
N ASP A 30 -16.94 -13.72 6.81
CA ASP A 30 -15.93 -13.65 7.89
C ASP A 30 -15.40 -15.05 8.24
N ILE A 31 -16.27 -16.05 8.35
CA ILE A 31 -15.87 -17.44 8.62
C ILE A 31 -14.97 -17.98 7.52
N LYS A 32 -15.36 -17.76 6.26
CA LYS A 32 -14.57 -18.18 5.09
C LYS A 32 -13.20 -17.49 5.09
N GLU A 33 -13.17 -16.20 5.41
CA GLU A 33 -11.93 -15.44 5.47
C GLU A 33 -11.03 -15.88 6.61
N MET A 34 -11.56 -16.10 7.81
CA MET A 34 -10.79 -16.63 8.94
C MET A 34 -10.07 -17.93 8.57
N ARG A 35 -10.78 -18.87 7.90
CA ARG A 35 -10.17 -20.12 7.41
C ARG A 35 -9.04 -19.85 6.41
N ALA A 36 -9.25 -18.95 5.45
CA ALA A 36 -8.20 -18.59 4.50
C ALA A 36 -6.98 -17.95 5.19
N LYS A 37 -7.19 -17.16 6.26
CA LYS A 37 -6.12 -16.50 7.01
C LYS A 37 -5.28 -17.46 7.87
N LEU A 38 -5.77 -18.66 8.16
CA LEU A 38 -4.96 -19.68 8.84
C LEU A 38 -3.78 -20.17 7.99
N ASP A 39 -3.92 -20.20 6.66
CA ASP A 39 -2.84 -20.57 5.73
C ASP A 39 -1.98 -19.37 5.28
N ASP A 40 -2.36 -18.14 5.63
CA ASP A 40 -1.66 -16.93 5.18
C ASP A 40 -0.30 -16.79 5.89
N PRO A 41 0.84 -16.70 5.16
CA PRO A 41 2.17 -16.67 5.77
C PRO A 41 2.47 -15.38 6.54
N TYR A 42 1.67 -14.32 6.33
CA TYR A 42 1.89 -13.02 6.97
C TYR A 42 1.13 -12.86 8.29
N VAL A 43 0.12 -13.70 8.52
CA VAL A 43 -0.70 -13.65 9.74
C VAL A 43 0.05 -14.27 10.91
N SER A 44 0.09 -13.57 12.05
CA SER A 44 0.82 -14.04 13.23
C SER A 44 0.18 -15.28 13.85
N ARG A 45 1.00 -16.04 14.57
CA ARG A 45 0.56 -17.27 15.25
C ARG A 45 -0.57 -17.01 16.24
N GLU A 46 -0.50 -15.89 16.97
CA GLU A 46 -1.50 -15.50 17.96
C GLU A 46 -2.85 -15.21 17.29
N ALA A 47 -2.86 -14.44 16.19
CA ALA A 47 -4.09 -14.17 15.45
C ALA A 47 -4.68 -15.46 14.87
N LYS A 48 -3.84 -16.38 14.35
CA LYS A 48 -4.29 -17.69 13.89
C LYS A 48 -4.90 -18.53 15.02
N GLN A 49 -4.29 -18.51 16.20
CA GLN A 49 -4.80 -19.21 17.38
C GLN A 49 -6.17 -18.68 17.79
N ASP A 50 -6.33 -17.36 17.93
CA ASP A 50 -7.60 -16.75 18.34
C ASP A 50 -8.72 -17.00 17.31
N MET A 51 -8.39 -16.93 16.01
CA MET A 51 -9.34 -17.29 14.96
C MET A 51 -9.71 -18.78 15.00
N LEU A 52 -8.76 -19.66 15.30
CA LEU A 52 -8.97 -21.10 15.37
C LEU A 52 -9.88 -21.49 16.56
N TYR A 53 -9.72 -20.86 17.71
CA TYR A 53 -10.65 -21.03 18.85
C TYR A 53 -12.07 -20.57 18.48
N ALA A 54 -12.21 -19.38 17.91
CA ALA A 54 -13.52 -18.87 17.48
C ALA A 54 -14.18 -19.78 16.43
N LEU A 55 -13.43 -20.26 15.43
CA LEU A 55 -13.94 -21.20 14.43
C LEU A 55 -14.41 -22.52 15.05
N SER A 56 -13.69 -23.02 16.07
CA SER A 56 -14.06 -24.22 16.81
C SER A 56 -15.37 -24.02 17.60
N ASP A 57 -15.49 -22.93 18.35
CA ASP A 57 -16.69 -22.58 19.11
C ASP A 57 -17.93 -22.37 18.24
N MET A 58 -17.72 -21.91 17.00
CA MET A 58 -18.78 -21.76 15.99
C MET A 58 -19.14 -23.09 15.29
N ASN A 59 -18.39 -24.17 15.54
CA ASN A 59 -18.45 -25.42 14.79
C ASN A 59 -18.28 -25.20 13.27
N ALA A 60 -17.40 -24.27 12.91
CA ALA A 60 -17.16 -23.80 11.54
C ALA A 60 -15.85 -24.34 10.93
N ILE A 61 -15.17 -25.23 11.64
CA ILE A 61 -13.94 -25.91 11.23
C ILE A 61 -13.99 -27.38 11.66
N THR A 62 -13.41 -28.27 10.87
CA THR A 62 -13.43 -29.72 11.14
C THR A 62 -12.33 -30.13 12.14
N PRO A 63 -12.49 -31.26 12.86
CA PRO A 63 -11.44 -31.83 13.70
C PRO A 63 -10.11 -32.04 12.97
N GLU A 64 -10.15 -32.48 11.71
CA GLU A 64 -8.97 -32.69 10.87
C GLU A 64 -8.25 -31.38 10.58
N GLU A 65 -8.99 -30.31 10.27
CA GLU A 65 -8.44 -28.97 10.08
C GLU A 65 -7.88 -28.42 11.38
N ILE A 66 -8.56 -28.61 12.52
CA ILE A 66 -8.05 -28.23 13.84
C ILE A 66 -6.70 -28.90 14.06
N GLY A 67 -6.58 -30.22 13.84
CA GLY A 67 -5.32 -30.95 13.96
C GLY A 67 -4.21 -30.43 13.03
N LYS A 68 -4.54 -30.05 11.79
CA LYS A 68 -3.59 -29.42 10.85
C LYS A 68 -3.07 -28.09 11.42
N TYR A 69 -3.95 -27.18 11.79
CA TYR A 69 -3.57 -25.82 12.17
C TYR A 69 -3.04 -25.70 13.61
N SER A 70 -3.49 -26.57 14.53
CA SER A 70 -2.94 -26.64 15.89
C SER A 70 -1.49 -27.13 15.88
N GLY A 71 -1.17 -28.14 15.07
CA GLY A 71 0.18 -28.69 14.92
C GLY A 71 1.17 -27.67 14.35
N LEU A 72 0.76 -26.93 13.32
CA LEU A 72 1.58 -25.85 12.71
C LEU A 72 1.88 -24.71 13.68
N ASN A 73 0.99 -24.50 14.65
CA ASN A 73 1.09 -23.43 15.62
C ASN A 73 1.41 -23.95 17.04
N GLY A 74 1.89 -25.19 17.21
CA GLY A 74 2.26 -25.77 18.51
C GLY A 74 1.21 -25.58 19.61
N LEU A 75 -0.07 -25.70 19.26
CA LEU A 75 -1.22 -25.53 20.17
C LEU A 75 -1.73 -26.90 20.64
N ASP A 76 -2.34 -26.94 21.82
CA ASP A 76 -3.03 -28.14 22.27
C ASP A 76 -4.28 -28.36 21.41
N THR A 77 -4.24 -29.41 20.59
CA THR A 77 -5.32 -29.78 19.67
C THR A 77 -6.60 -30.10 20.43
N ASN A 78 -6.48 -30.74 21.60
CA ASN A 78 -7.65 -31.09 22.40
C ASN A 78 -8.30 -29.84 22.99
N ASP A 79 -7.50 -28.89 23.50
CA ASP A 79 -8.03 -27.64 24.06
C ASP A 79 -8.85 -26.86 23.03
N ILE A 80 -8.35 -26.76 21.79
CA ILE A 80 -9.08 -26.11 20.69
C ILE A 80 -10.31 -26.91 20.27
N LEU A 81 -10.20 -28.23 20.13
CA LEU A 81 -11.28 -29.10 19.66
C LEU A 81 -12.52 -29.05 20.58
N PHE A 82 -12.32 -28.71 21.85
CA PHE A 82 -13.41 -28.54 22.80
C PHE A 82 -13.76 -27.06 23.09
N GLY A 83 -13.29 -26.12 22.27
CA GLY A 83 -13.66 -24.69 22.37
C GLY A 83 -12.97 -23.93 23.50
N GLY A 84 -11.95 -24.51 24.13
CA GLY A 84 -11.30 -23.93 25.31
C GLY A 84 -12.27 -23.67 26.47
N ARG A 85 -11.88 -22.79 27.39
CA ARG A 85 -12.62 -22.56 28.64
C ARG A 85 -13.56 -21.34 28.63
N ALA A 86 -13.58 -20.54 27.56
CA ALA A 86 -14.32 -19.28 27.52
C ALA A 86 -14.87 -18.94 26.11
N PRO A 87 -15.93 -19.64 25.64
CA PRO A 87 -16.41 -19.53 24.26
C PRO A 87 -16.76 -18.10 23.82
N MET A 88 -17.42 -17.32 24.69
CA MET A 88 -17.74 -15.92 24.39
C MET A 88 -16.50 -15.03 24.25
N GLN A 89 -15.46 -15.28 25.06
CA GLN A 89 -14.21 -14.54 24.96
C GLN A 89 -13.47 -14.91 23.67
N ASN A 90 -13.47 -16.20 23.31
CA ASN A 90 -12.89 -16.68 22.06
C ASN A 90 -13.54 -16.03 20.84
N LEU A 91 -14.87 -15.89 20.80
CA LEU A 91 -15.56 -15.18 19.71
C LEU A 91 -15.12 -13.71 19.61
N LYS A 92 -14.98 -13.00 20.74
CA LYS A 92 -14.47 -11.62 20.75
C LYS A 92 -13.02 -11.53 20.28
N ASN A 93 -12.17 -12.42 20.77
CA ASN A 93 -10.77 -12.52 20.37
C ASN A 93 -10.66 -12.83 18.87
N GLY A 94 -11.45 -13.79 18.36
CA GLY A 94 -11.49 -14.15 16.95
C GLY A 94 -11.91 -12.99 16.05
N GLN A 95 -12.86 -12.15 16.49
CA GLN A 95 -13.26 -10.97 15.73
C GLN A 95 -12.13 -9.92 15.65
N MET A 96 -11.42 -9.70 16.76
CA MET A 96 -10.25 -8.82 16.79
C MET A 96 -9.08 -9.40 16.00
N ALA A 97 -8.83 -10.70 16.12
CA ALA A 97 -7.80 -11.43 15.41
C ALA A 97 -8.03 -11.42 13.90
N LEU A 98 -9.28 -11.51 13.43
CA LEU A 98 -9.60 -11.37 12.01
C LEU A 98 -9.24 -9.98 11.48
N LYS A 99 -9.49 -8.91 12.25
CA LYS A 99 -9.08 -7.54 11.88
C LYS A 99 -7.56 -7.41 11.80
N VAL A 100 -6.85 -7.92 12.82
CA VAL A 100 -5.38 -7.94 12.85
C VAL A 100 -4.83 -8.77 11.68
N ALA A 101 -5.41 -9.93 11.39
CA ALA A 101 -5.00 -10.81 10.30
C ALA A 101 -5.20 -10.15 8.92
N ARG A 102 -6.31 -9.45 8.71
CA ARG A 102 -6.55 -8.63 7.50
C ARG A 102 -5.41 -7.63 7.29
N GLU A 103 -5.06 -6.89 8.33
CA GLU A 103 -4.01 -5.88 8.27
C GLU A 103 -2.60 -6.49 8.08
N GLN A 104 -2.28 -7.56 8.79
CA GLN A 104 -1.01 -8.28 8.65
C GLN A 104 -0.84 -8.86 7.24
N SER A 105 -1.89 -9.45 6.69
CA SER A 105 -1.87 -9.99 5.33
C SER A 105 -1.65 -8.89 4.29
N ARG A 106 -2.37 -7.78 4.45
CA ARG A 106 -2.29 -6.63 3.55
C ARG A 106 -0.88 -6.03 3.57
N THR A 107 -0.37 -5.72 4.76
CA THR A 107 0.96 -5.14 4.96
C THR A 107 2.08 -6.09 4.54
N GLY A 108 1.97 -7.38 4.86
CA GLY A 108 2.95 -8.39 4.47
C GLY A 108 3.02 -8.61 2.96
N ALA A 109 1.87 -8.73 2.29
CA ALA A 109 1.80 -8.86 0.84
C ALA A 109 2.31 -7.61 0.12
N ALA A 110 1.92 -6.42 0.60
CA ALA A 110 2.38 -5.16 0.03
C ALA A 110 3.88 -4.97 0.23
N LYS A 111 4.41 -5.26 1.42
CA LYS A 111 5.85 -5.22 1.71
C LYS A 111 6.63 -6.16 0.80
N LYS A 112 6.19 -7.42 0.63
CA LYS A 112 6.85 -8.35 -0.29
C LYS A 112 6.86 -7.80 -1.73
N ALA A 113 5.72 -7.28 -2.21
CA ALA A 113 5.63 -6.73 -3.55
C ALA A 113 6.57 -5.51 -3.74
N LEU A 114 6.68 -4.67 -2.71
CA LEU A 114 7.61 -3.53 -2.71
C LEU A 114 9.07 -3.98 -2.69
N ASP A 115 9.42 -4.93 -1.84
CA ASP A 115 10.78 -5.47 -1.76
C ASP A 115 11.19 -6.10 -3.11
N ASP A 116 10.29 -6.87 -3.74
CA ASP A 116 10.51 -7.46 -5.06
C ASP A 116 10.65 -6.38 -6.15
N SER A 117 9.82 -5.34 -6.12
CA SER A 117 9.86 -4.20 -7.05
C SER A 117 11.15 -3.37 -6.89
N GLN A 118 11.55 -3.06 -5.65
CA GLN A 118 12.78 -2.34 -5.36
C GLN A 118 14.00 -3.12 -5.84
N LYS A 119 14.02 -4.43 -5.57
CA LYS A 119 15.07 -5.32 -6.07
C LYS A 119 15.14 -5.29 -7.60
N ARG A 120 14.00 -5.32 -8.30
CA ARG A 120 13.96 -5.23 -9.77
C ARG A 120 14.51 -3.89 -10.27
N LEU A 121 14.19 -2.78 -9.59
CA LEU A 121 14.74 -1.44 -9.88
C LEU A 121 16.26 -1.36 -9.66
N ASP A 122 16.78 -2.06 -8.66
CA ASP A 122 18.22 -2.09 -8.37
C ASP A 122 19.02 -3.00 -9.30
N GLU A 123 18.41 -4.08 -9.80
CA GLU A 123 19.03 -4.98 -10.79
C GLU A 123 19.25 -4.29 -12.15
N GLY A 124 18.42 -3.31 -12.52
CA GLY A 124 18.53 -2.55 -13.78
C GLY A 124 18.28 -3.40 -15.03
N LYS A 125 18.88 -3.02 -16.17
CA LYS A 125 18.77 -3.75 -17.46
C LYS A 125 17.33 -3.84 -17.95
N PHE A 126 16.68 -2.70 -18.03
CA PHE A 126 15.33 -2.61 -18.56
C PHE A 126 15.38 -2.51 -20.08
N ASN A 127 14.46 -3.18 -20.78
CA ASN A 127 14.37 -3.03 -22.24
C ASN A 127 13.63 -1.74 -22.63
N ASN A 128 12.70 -1.32 -21.79
CA ASN A 128 11.84 -0.17 -22.02
C ASN A 128 11.42 0.48 -20.70
N SER A 129 10.85 1.68 -20.80
CA SER A 129 10.36 2.40 -19.63
C SER A 129 9.12 1.77 -18.99
N ASP A 130 8.34 0.96 -19.72
CA ASP A 130 7.14 0.30 -19.19
C ASP A 130 7.51 -0.66 -18.05
N GLU A 131 8.56 -1.45 -18.25
CA GLU A 131 9.08 -2.36 -17.22
C GLU A 131 9.49 -1.63 -15.93
N ILE A 132 9.99 -0.39 -16.06
CA ILE A 132 10.38 0.45 -14.93
C ILE A 132 9.14 1.02 -14.23
N ILE A 133 8.19 1.57 -15.00
CA ILE A 133 6.97 2.17 -14.46
C ILE A 133 6.07 1.12 -13.80
N ASP A 134 6.06 -0.13 -14.29
CA ASP A 134 5.39 -1.24 -13.61
C ASP A 134 5.90 -1.44 -12.17
N GLN A 135 7.19 -1.18 -11.91
CA GLN A 135 7.74 -1.26 -10.56
C GLN A 135 7.26 -0.10 -9.67
N ALA A 136 7.16 1.11 -10.23
CA ALA A 136 6.63 2.28 -9.54
C ALA A 136 5.14 2.11 -9.17
N ASP A 137 4.34 1.53 -10.07
CA ASP A 137 2.90 1.33 -9.87
C ASP A 137 2.58 0.41 -8.67
N VAL A 138 3.51 -0.44 -8.25
CA VAL A 138 3.38 -1.24 -7.02
C VAL A 138 3.23 -0.34 -5.79
N ALA A 139 4.03 0.72 -5.69
CA ALA A 139 3.99 1.66 -4.58
C ALA A 139 2.75 2.55 -4.61
N LEU A 140 2.20 2.84 -5.79
CA LEU A 140 0.97 3.61 -5.90
C LEU A 140 -0.27 2.93 -5.32
N ARG A 141 -0.21 1.62 -5.04
CA ARG A 141 -1.31 0.89 -4.38
C ARG A 141 -1.66 1.43 -2.99
N ILE A 142 -0.72 2.10 -2.31
CA ILE A 142 -1.02 2.78 -1.05
C ILE A 142 -2.17 3.78 -1.20
N PHE A 143 -2.27 4.44 -2.36
CA PHE A 143 -3.33 5.41 -2.61
C PHE A 143 -4.69 4.73 -2.82
N ASP A 144 -4.75 3.50 -3.36
CA ASP A 144 -6.01 2.76 -3.47
C ASP A 144 -6.64 2.53 -2.08
N ASP A 145 -5.80 2.24 -1.09
CA ASP A 145 -6.24 2.00 0.28
C ASP A 145 -6.64 3.31 0.97
N PHE A 146 -5.85 4.37 0.84
CA PHE A 146 -6.10 5.60 1.60
C PHE A 146 -7.04 6.59 0.92
N TYR A 147 -7.21 6.57 -0.41
CA TYR A 147 -8.04 7.55 -1.12
C TYR A 147 -9.52 7.55 -0.68
N PRO A 148 -10.21 6.40 -0.52
CA PRO A 148 -11.59 6.41 -0.02
C PRO A 148 -11.71 7.05 1.36
N ARG A 149 -10.68 6.92 2.19
CA ARG A 149 -10.61 7.48 3.55
C ARG A 149 -10.29 8.97 3.51
N PHE A 150 -9.40 9.38 2.61
CA PHE A 150 -9.10 10.78 2.31
C PHE A 150 -10.37 11.55 1.93
N ALA A 151 -11.15 11.00 1.00
CA ALA A 151 -12.42 11.60 0.58
C ALA A 151 -13.41 11.74 1.75
N LYS A 152 -13.56 10.70 2.59
CA LYS A 152 -14.43 10.74 3.79
C LYS A 152 -13.93 11.71 4.86
N ALA A 153 -12.62 11.88 5.00
CA ALA A 153 -12.04 12.82 5.95
C ALA A 153 -12.32 14.29 5.59
N GLY A 154 -12.78 14.56 4.36
CA GLY A 154 -13.01 15.89 3.81
C GLY A 154 -11.90 16.37 2.87
N GLY A 155 -10.98 15.48 2.50
CA GLY A 155 -9.96 15.76 1.50
C GLY A 155 -10.60 16.11 0.15
N GLN A 156 -10.14 17.21 -0.45
CA GLN A 156 -10.57 17.65 -1.76
C GLN A 156 -9.39 17.60 -2.72
N ALA A 157 -9.63 17.11 -3.93
CA ALA A 157 -8.68 17.34 -5.01
C ALA A 157 -8.55 18.86 -5.24
N PRO A 158 -7.35 19.38 -5.54
CA PRO A 158 -7.17 20.80 -5.79
C PRO A 158 -8.13 21.28 -6.89
N GLN A 159 -9.10 22.12 -6.52
CA GLN A 159 -9.98 22.79 -7.47
C GLN A 159 -9.14 23.81 -8.26
N GLY A 160 -8.60 23.41 -9.41
CA GLY A 160 -7.87 24.32 -10.30
C GLY A 160 -6.88 23.68 -11.28
N GLY A 161 -6.51 22.41 -11.12
CA GLY A 161 -5.50 21.75 -11.97
C GLY A 161 -6.04 20.96 -13.18
N ALA A 162 -7.32 21.09 -13.51
CA ALA A 162 -8.07 20.18 -14.40
C ALA A 162 -7.70 20.22 -15.90
N ALA A 163 -6.50 20.65 -16.28
CA ALA A 163 -6.08 20.70 -17.69
C ALA A 163 -4.91 19.78 -18.05
N ALA A 164 -4.15 19.25 -17.09
CA ALA A 164 -3.05 18.32 -17.35
C ALA A 164 -3.46 16.87 -17.04
N PRO A 165 -3.16 15.89 -17.93
CA PRO A 165 -3.29 14.47 -17.61
C PRO A 165 -2.55 14.17 -16.29
N GLY A 166 -3.23 13.56 -15.33
CA GLY A 166 -2.63 13.18 -14.04
C GLY A 166 -2.69 14.22 -12.92
N GLY A 167 -3.39 15.36 -13.08
CA GLY A 167 -3.49 16.41 -12.06
C GLY A 167 -4.40 16.12 -10.84
N GLY A 168 -5.05 14.95 -10.78
CA GLY A 168 -5.90 14.55 -9.65
C GLY A 168 -5.13 13.81 -8.54
N LEU A 169 -5.60 13.92 -7.30
CA LEU A 169 -5.04 13.18 -6.16
C LEU A 169 -5.60 11.75 -6.02
N ASP A 170 -6.50 11.34 -6.91
CA ASP A 170 -7.05 9.99 -6.92
C ASP A 170 -6.06 8.98 -7.53
N PRO A 171 -6.16 7.69 -7.16
CA PRO A 171 -5.19 6.68 -7.58
C PRO A 171 -5.08 6.52 -9.10
N GLN A 172 -6.17 6.75 -9.84
CA GLN A 172 -6.13 6.67 -11.29
C GLN A 172 -5.36 7.84 -11.88
N SER A 173 -5.61 9.07 -11.43
CA SER A 173 -4.84 10.24 -11.84
C SER A 173 -3.34 10.10 -11.55
N LEU A 174 -2.97 9.56 -10.38
CA LEU A 174 -1.56 9.32 -10.05
C LEU A 174 -0.90 8.31 -11.00
N ARG A 175 -1.63 7.26 -11.41
CA ARG A 175 -1.16 6.31 -12.44
C ARG A 175 -1.11 6.95 -13.83
N GLU A 176 -2.02 7.85 -14.16
CA GLU A 176 -1.93 8.59 -15.44
C GLU A 176 -0.71 9.52 -15.48
N ALA A 177 -0.28 10.07 -14.34
CA ALA A 177 0.97 10.82 -14.25
C ALA A 177 2.19 9.92 -14.53
N THR A 178 2.27 8.72 -13.91
CA THR A 178 3.39 7.80 -14.16
C THR A 178 3.41 7.23 -15.58
N LYS A 179 2.23 7.04 -16.20
CA LYS A 179 2.10 6.60 -17.59
C LYS A 179 2.75 7.53 -18.61
N GLN A 180 2.97 8.81 -18.30
CA GLN A 180 3.63 9.74 -19.23
C GLN A 180 5.08 9.32 -19.57
N PHE A 181 5.70 8.53 -18.70
CA PHE A 181 7.06 8.01 -18.90
C PHE A 181 7.09 6.67 -19.65
N ARG A 182 5.93 6.08 -19.97
CA ARG A 182 5.82 4.80 -20.70
C ARG A 182 6.09 4.97 -22.20
N GLY A 183 6.48 3.88 -22.86
CA GLY A 183 6.66 3.78 -24.31
C GLY A 183 8.07 4.08 -24.83
N ILE A 184 9.06 4.27 -23.97
CA ILE A 184 10.46 4.49 -24.38
C ILE A 184 11.13 3.12 -24.55
N ASP A 185 11.55 2.79 -25.77
CA ASP A 185 12.26 1.54 -26.09
C ASP A 185 13.77 1.76 -26.07
N PHE A 186 14.41 1.50 -24.93
CA PHE A 186 15.85 1.68 -24.76
C PHE A 186 16.67 0.76 -25.68
N THR A 187 16.16 -0.45 -25.93
CA THR A 187 16.81 -1.44 -26.80
C THR A 187 16.80 -1.02 -28.26
N ALA A 188 15.72 -0.39 -28.74
CA ALA A 188 15.66 0.15 -30.10
C ALA A 188 16.72 1.23 -30.33
N PHE A 189 16.87 2.18 -29.40
CA PHE A 189 17.92 3.21 -29.50
C PHE A 189 19.34 2.62 -29.51
N LYS A 190 19.59 1.60 -28.68
CA LYS A 190 20.89 0.89 -28.66
C LYS A 190 21.13 0.14 -29.97
N THR A 191 20.08 -0.48 -30.52
CA THR A 191 20.12 -1.15 -31.84
C THR A 191 20.42 -0.17 -32.98
N ASP A 192 19.81 1.02 -32.95
CA ASP A 192 20.08 2.08 -33.94
C ASP A 192 21.51 2.61 -33.83
N ALA A 193 22.04 2.76 -32.61
CA ALA A 193 23.44 3.13 -32.38
C ALA A 193 24.41 2.09 -32.96
N ASP A 194 24.12 0.80 -32.79
CA ASP A 194 24.90 -0.29 -33.39
C ASP A 194 24.83 -0.28 -34.91
N ALA A 195 23.65 -0.02 -35.49
CA ALA A 195 23.47 0.09 -36.94
C ALA A 195 24.29 1.25 -37.53
N LEU A 196 24.32 2.41 -36.84
CA LEU A 196 25.16 3.55 -37.23
C LEU A 196 26.66 3.23 -37.16
N THR A 197 27.08 2.47 -36.15
CA THR A 197 28.46 1.99 -36.01
C THR A 197 28.84 1.10 -37.21
N GLN A 198 27.96 0.17 -37.59
CA GLN A 198 28.17 -0.70 -38.76
C GLN A 198 28.22 0.08 -40.07
N ALA A 199 27.36 1.09 -40.25
CA ALA A 199 27.39 1.97 -41.42
C ALA A 199 28.70 2.77 -41.50
N GLY A 200 29.20 3.30 -40.37
CA GLY A 200 30.48 4.01 -40.30
C GLY A 200 31.66 3.13 -40.73
N LYS A 201 31.65 1.86 -40.31
CA LYS A 201 32.63 0.87 -40.77
C LYS A 201 32.55 0.65 -42.28
N ALA A 202 31.36 0.44 -42.83
CA ALA A 202 31.18 0.23 -44.27
C ALA A 202 31.67 1.42 -45.12
N VAL A 203 31.42 2.66 -44.68
CA VAL A 203 31.94 3.88 -45.33
C VAL A 203 33.46 3.92 -45.31
N THR A 204 34.06 3.55 -44.18
CA THR A 204 35.51 3.52 -44.00
C THR A 204 36.15 2.48 -44.92
N ASP A 205 35.58 1.27 -44.97
CA ASP A 205 36.05 0.18 -45.83
C ASP A 205 35.93 0.53 -47.32
N ALA A 206 34.81 1.13 -47.74
CA ALA A 206 34.61 1.60 -49.10
C ALA A 206 35.62 2.71 -49.48
N GLY A 207 35.92 3.63 -48.55
CA GLY A 207 36.95 4.65 -48.73
C GLY A 207 38.34 4.05 -48.94
N GLN A 208 38.70 3.02 -48.16
CA GLN A 208 39.98 2.30 -48.31
C GLN A 208 40.08 1.56 -49.65
N GLN A 209 39.00 0.88 -50.06
CA GLN A 209 38.94 0.21 -51.37
C GLN A 209 39.10 1.20 -52.53
N LEU A 210 38.44 2.35 -52.47
CA LEU A 210 38.59 3.40 -53.48
C LEU A 210 40.01 3.97 -53.50
N ALA A 211 40.62 4.21 -52.34
CA ALA A 211 41.99 4.69 -52.25
C ALA A 211 43.00 3.70 -52.86
N SER A 212 42.83 2.40 -52.58
CA SER A 212 43.63 1.34 -53.18
C SER A 212 43.44 1.27 -54.70
N ALA A 213 42.19 1.22 -55.18
CA ALA A 213 41.88 1.17 -56.60
C ALA A 213 42.42 2.40 -57.36
N TRP A 214 42.34 3.59 -56.75
CA TRP A 214 42.93 4.80 -57.30
C TRP A 214 44.45 4.71 -57.39
N GLY A 215 45.11 4.29 -56.30
CA GLY A 215 46.56 4.13 -56.27
C GLY A 215 47.09 3.13 -57.30
N THR A 216 46.38 2.02 -57.51
CA THR A 216 46.75 0.99 -58.49
C THR A 216 46.50 1.42 -59.93
N ASN A 217 45.33 1.98 -60.23
CA ASN A 217 44.91 2.20 -61.63
C ASN A 217 45.28 3.59 -62.17
N MET A 218 45.60 4.56 -61.31
CA MET A 218 45.84 5.95 -61.72
C MET A 218 47.29 6.41 -61.48
N ALA A 219 48.20 5.51 -61.11
CA ALA A 219 49.60 5.85 -60.80
C ALA A 219 50.31 6.56 -61.95
N ASP A 220 50.09 6.10 -63.19
CA ASP A 220 50.74 6.64 -64.39
C ASP A 220 49.90 7.70 -65.11
N TRP A 221 48.73 8.06 -64.56
CA TRP A 221 47.82 8.98 -65.22
C TRP A 221 48.29 10.44 -65.05
N GLN A 222 48.56 11.11 -66.17
CA GLN A 222 49.09 12.48 -66.20
C GLN A 222 48.20 13.44 -66.99
N GLY A 223 48.46 14.74 -66.82
CA GLY A 223 47.80 15.82 -67.58
C GLY A 223 46.63 16.49 -66.84
N SER A 224 45.90 17.33 -67.58
CA SER A 224 44.80 18.15 -67.03
C SER A 224 43.62 17.31 -66.53
N ALA A 225 43.31 16.20 -67.21
CA ALA A 225 42.25 15.28 -66.80
C ALA A 225 42.59 14.58 -65.46
N ALA A 226 43.82 14.08 -65.31
CA ALA A 226 44.31 13.51 -64.06
C ALA A 226 44.23 14.52 -62.90
N THR A 227 44.61 15.77 -63.17
CA THR A 227 44.52 16.87 -62.20
C THR A 227 43.06 17.13 -61.78
N ALA A 228 42.12 17.18 -62.75
CA ALA A 228 40.71 17.39 -62.44
C ALA A 228 40.12 16.24 -61.62
N ALA A 229 40.41 15.00 -62.00
CA ALA A 229 39.94 13.81 -61.31
C ALA A 229 40.53 13.70 -59.89
N GLY A 230 41.80 14.05 -59.69
CA GLY A 230 42.43 14.16 -58.38
C GLY A 230 41.70 15.16 -57.46
N ARG A 231 41.28 16.32 -57.98
CA ARG A 231 40.45 17.28 -57.21
C ARG A 231 39.11 16.69 -56.79
N PHE A 232 38.45 15.91 -57.65
CA PHE A 232 37.21 15.22 -57.29
C PHE A 232 37.45 14.14 -56.24
N LYS A 233 38.52 13.36 -56.37
CA LYS A 233 38.91 12.35 -55.38
C LYS A 233 39.14 12.99 -54.01
N SER A 234 39.93 14.07 -53.93
CA SER A 234 40.17 14.77 -52.65
C SER A 234 38.89 15.30 -52.01
N LYS A 235 37.94 15.80 -52.82
CA LYS A 235 36.63 16.23 -52.31
C LYS A 235 35.81 15.05 -51.78
N LEU A 236 35.81 13.94 -52.50
CA LEU A 236 35.13 12.71 -52.10
C LEU A 236 35.73 12.14 -50.81
N ASP A 237 37.06 12.04 -50.72
CA ASP A 237 37.77 11.60 -49.52
C ASP A 237 37.43 12.49 -48.31
N GLY A 238 37.42 13.81 -48.49
CA GLY A 238 37.05 14.76 -47.44
C GLY A 238 35.58 14.68 -47.01
N ALA A 239 34.67 14.39 -47.93
CA ALA A 239 33.25 14.15 -47.61
C ALA A 239 33.06 12.81 -46.87
N ALA A 240 33.69 11.74 -47.34
CA ALA A 240 33.65 10.43 -46.71
C ALA A 240 34.27 10.46 -45.30
N GLY A 241 35.37 11.19 -45.12
CA GLY A 241 36.00 11.38 -43.82
C GLY A 241 35.09 12.08 -42.81
N ARG A 242 34.44 13.18 -43.21
CA ARG A 242 33.46 13.88 -42.35
C ARG A 242 32.25 13.01 -42.02
N PHE A 243 31.76 12.23 -43.00
CA PHE A 243 30.64 11.33 -42.79
C PHE A 243 30.98 10.17 -41.85
N SER A 244 32.14 9.53 -42.05
CA SER A 244 32.66 8.48 -41.15
C SER A 244 32.86 9.02 -39.73
N GLN A 245 33.41 10.23 -39.57
CA GLN A 245 33.55 10.87 -38.27
C GLN A 245 32.18 11.10 -37.59
N ALA A 246 31.19 11.59 -38.32
CA ALA A 246 29.84 11.78 -37.79
C ALA A 246 29.21 10.44 -37.35
N LEU A 247 29.35 9.38 -38.16
CA LEU A 247 28.90 8.03 -37.85
C LEU A 247 29.67 7.37 -36.70
N GLY A 248 30.92 7.76 -36.45
CA GLY A 248 31.70 7.30 -35.29
C GLY A 248 31.26 7.96 -33.98
N ASN A 249 30.78 9.21 -34.04
CA ASN A 249 30.38 9.96 -32.85
C ASN A 249 28.90 9.75 -32.46
N ALA A 250 28.00 9.64 -33.44
CA ALA A 250 26.56 9.54 -33.20
C ALA A 250 26.15 8.36 -32.30
N PRO A 251 26.68 7.12 -32.47
CA PRO A 251 26.34 5.98 -31.62
C PRO A 251 26.59 6.22 -30.13
N ALA A 252 27.75 6.81 -29.80
CA ALA A 252 28.11 7.11 -28.42
C ALA A 252 27.16 8.14 -27.81
N THR A 253 26.83 9.20 -28.56
CA THR A 253 25.87 10.22 -28.12
C THR A 253 24.47 9.64 -27.90
N ILE A 254 23.98 8.78 -28.81
CA ILE A 254 22.68 8.11 -28.67
C ILE A 254 22.67 7.22 -27.44
N THR A 255 23.70 6.38 -27.28
CA THR A 255 23.84 5.45 -26.14
C THR A 255 23.87 6.22 -24.81
N GLN A 256 24.70 7.25 -24.70
CA GLN A 256 24.78 8.08 -23.49
C GLN A 256 23.46 8.81 -23.21
N GLY A 257 22.81 9.33 -24.25
CA GLY A 257 21.52 10.01 -24.13
C GLY A 257 20.45 9.06 -23.61
N ILE A 258 20.34 7.87 -24.19
CA ILE A 258 19.32 6.90 -23.78
C ILE A 258 19.60 6.30 -22.39
N ASP A 259 20.87 6.06 -22.03
CA ASP A 259 21.24 5.63 -20.68
C ASP A 259 20.89 6.69 -19.63
N THR A 260 21.01 7.98 -19.98
CA THR A 260 20.60 9.10 -19.10
C THR A 260 19.08 9.11 -18.90
N VAL A 261 18.31 8.91 -19.98
CA VAL A 261 16.85 8.82 -19.90
C VAL A 261 16.42 7.59 -19.10
N GLU A 262 16.98 6.41 -19.38
CA GLU A 262 16.73 5.18 -18.61
C GLU A 262 16.96 5.42 -17.12
N LYS A 263 18.10 6.02 -16.76
CA LYS A 263 18.41 6.38 -15.38
C LYS A 263 17.39 7.33 -14.76
N GLN A 264 16.97 8.38 -15.47
CA GLN A 264 15.96 9.32 -14.95
C GLN A 264 14.62 8.64 -14.67
N VAL A 265 14.20 7.71 -15.54
CA VAL A 265 12.96 6.93 -15.32
C VAL A 265 13.12 5.99 -14.12
N VAL A 266 14.27 5.35 -13.94
CA VAL A 266 14.56 4.54 -12.74
C VAL A 266 14.56 5.39 -11.47
N ASP A 267 15.22 6.55 -11.49
CA ASP A 267 15.29 7.46 -10.35
C ASP A 267 13.90 7.97 -9.96
N PHE A 268 13.06 8.31 -10.94
CA PHE A 268 11.65 8.63 -10.72
C PHE A 268 10.88 7.45 -10.09
N ALA A 269 10.99 6.25 -10.65
CA ALA A 269 10.32 5.07 -10.11
C ALA A 269 10.73 4.77 -8.65
N LYS A 270 12.00 4.98 -8.32
CA LYS A 270 12.51 4.88 -6.93
C LYS A 270 11.95 5.96 -6.02
N GLN A 271 11.79 7.19 -6.51
CA GLN A 271 11.12 8.26 -5.75
C GLN A 271 9.67 7.90 -5.44
N VAL A 272 8.93 7.39 -6.44
CA VAL A 272 7.56 6.90 -6.24
C VAL A 272 7.52 5.73 -5.24
N HIS A 273 8.52 4.83 -5.31
CA HIS A 273 8.65 3.74 -4.34
C HIS A 273 8.80 4.24 -2.89
N ASN A 274 9.66 5.23 -2.69
CA ASN A 274 9.90 5.83 -1.38
C ASN A 274 8.66 6.49 -0.76
N ILE A 275 7.66 6.88 -1.56
CA ILE A 275 6.39 7.45 -1.06
C ILE A 275 5.61 6.43 -0.24
N TYR A 276 5.71 5.13 -0.58
CA TYR A 276 5.07 4.08 0.20
C TYR A 276 5.61 4.05 1.64
N GLY A 277 6.92 4.19 1.80
CA GLY A 277 7.59 4.26 3.11
C GLY A 277 7.24 3.06 3.99
N ASP A 278 6.62 3.34 5.14
CA ASP A 278 6.16 2.35 6.12
C ASP A 278 4.75 1.79 5.84
N GLY A 279 4.11 2.19 4.74
CA GLY A 279 2.73 1.83 4.41
C GLY A 279 1.68 2.60 5.22
N LEU A 280 2.10 3.65 5.93
CA LEU A 280 1.24 4.51 6.74
C LEU A 280 1.10 5.90 6.10
N MET A 281 0.01 6.57 6.45
CA MET A 281 -0.19 7.99 6.16
C MET A 281 -0.42 8.74 7.46
N ALA A 282 0.40 9.75 7.72
CA ALA A 282 0.49 10.44 9.02
C ALA A 282 0.66 9.47 10.20
N HIS A 283 1.45 8.40 10.00
CA HIS A 283 1.63 7.28 10.96
C HIS A 283 0.36 6.52 11.31
N LEU A 284 -0.67 6.60 10.47
CA LEU A 284 -1.93 5.89 10.63
C LEU A 284 -2.05 4.80 9.57
N SER A 285 -2.46 3.61 10.00
CA SER A 285 -2.92 2.55 9.10
C SER A 285 -4.33 2.89 8.57
N PRO A 286 -4.78 2.29 7.46
CA PRO A 286 -6.14 2.49 6.96
C PRO A 286 -7.21 2.16 8.00
N GLN A 287 -6.99 1.14 8.82
CA GLN A 287 -7.91 0.80 9.91
C GLN A 287 -7.95 1.91 10.98
N GLN A 288 -6.80 2.45 11.38
CA GLN A 288 -6.77 3.56 12.34
C GLN A 288 -7.49 4.79 11.78
N VAL A 289 -7.36 5.07 10.47
CA VAL A 289 -8.12 6.15 9.82
C VAL A 289 -9.63 5.86 9.83
N ASP A 290 -10.07 4.62 9.56
CA ASP A 290 -11.48 4.23 9.65
C ASP A 290 -12.02 4.42 11.08
N GLU A 291 -11.23 4.05 12.09
CA GLU A 291 -11.54 4.24 13.50
C GLU A 291 -11.67 5.74 13.84
N LEU A 292 -10.75 6.59 13.38
CA LEU A 292 -10.88 8.04 13.56
C LEU A 292 -12.12 8.63 12.86
N LEU A 293 -12.44 8.17 11.65
CA LEU A 293 -13.65 8.57 10.93
C LEU A 293 -14.91 8.18 11.71
N LYS A 294 -14.96 6.96 12.24
CA LYS A 294 -16.06 6.51 13.09
C LYS A 294 -16.20 7.37 14.36
N ALA A 295 -15.08 7.70 15.02
CA ALA A 295 -15.10 8.61 16.15
C ALA A 295 -15.63 10.00 15.78
N LYS A 296 -15.19 10.58 14.66
CA LYS A 296 -15.68 11.86 14.15
C LYS A 296 -17.20 11.87 13.94
N ASP A 297 -17.76 10.76 13.47
CA ASP A 297 -19.19 10.65 13.13
C ASP A 297 -20.06 10.33 14.37
N GLU A 298 -19.60 9.46 15.27
CA GLU A 298 -20.40 8.95 16.40
C GLU A 298 -20.26 9.76 17.69
N LEU A 299 -19.06 10.29 17.98
CA LEU A 299 -18.80 11.01 19.25
C LEU A 299 -19.68 12.24 19.47
N PRO A 300 -20.04 13.06 18.46
CA PRO A 300 -20.94 14.19 18.67
C PRO A 300 -22.29 13.78 19.28
N GLY A 301 -22.85 12.65 18.84
CA GLY A 301 -24.10 12.11 19.38
C GLY A 301 -23.96 11.66 20.83
N VAL A 302 -22.86 10.96 21.16
CA VAL A 302 -22.55 10.52 22.53
C VAL A 302 -22.36 11.72 23.46
N ILE A 303 -21.56 12.71 23.04
CA ILE A 303 -21.32 13.94 23.80
C ILE A 303 -22.66 14.66 24.06
N SER A 304 -23.53 14.75 23.05
CA SER A 304 -24.85 15.39 23.20
C SER A 304 -25.72 14.66 24.24
N GLN A 305 -25.77 13.33 24.22
CA GLN A 305 -26.51 12.54 25.22
C GLN A 305 -25.96 12.73 26.63
N LEU A 306 -24.63 12.74 26.79
CA LEU A 306 -23.99 12.98 28.08
C LEU A 306 -24.28 14.39 28.60
N GLN A 307 -24.21 15.41 27.75
CA GLN A 307 -24.54 16.78 28.11
C GLN A 307 -26.02 16.93 28.51
N GLN A 308 -26.95 16.30 27.80
CA GLN A 308 -28.36 16.27 28.17
C GLN A 308 -28.55 15.63 29.55
N LYS A 309 -27.86 14.52 29.85
CA LYS A 309 -27.92 13.90 31.18
C LYS A 309 -27.30 14.74 32.28
N ILE A 310 -26.19 15.43 32.02
CA ILE A 310 -25.64 16.41 32.97
C ILE A 310 -26.67 17.49 33.28
N GLN A 311 -27.41 17.99 32.27
CA GLN A 311 -28.48 18.97 32.49
C GLN A 311 -29.64 18.39 33.29
N GLU A 312 -30.10 17.16 32.99
CA GLU A 312 -31.12 16.47 33.80
C GLU A 312 -30.71 16.33 35.27
N LEU A 313 -29.47 15.91 35.53
CA LEU A 313 -28.93 15.76 36.89
C LEU A 313 -28.83 17.10 37.63
N ASN A 314 -28.40 18.15 36.93
CA ASN A 314 -28.32 19.50 37.50
C ASN A 314 -29.70 20.07 37.84
N ASN A 315 -30.73 19.68 37.10
CA ASN A 315 -32.12 20.12 37.30
C ASN A 315 -32.89 19.28 38.34
N ARG A 316 -32.32 18.20 38.90
CA ARG A 316 -32.96 17.42 39.98
C ARG A 316 -32.99 18.20 41.30
N SER A 317 -34.15 18.18 41.97
CA SER A 317 -34.31 18.69 43.34
C SER A 317 -33.32 18.03 44.28
N THR A 318 -32.82 18.78 45.27
CA THR A 318 -31.80 18.32 46.26
C THR A 318 -32.21 17.05 47.01
N PHE A 319 -33.51 16.73 47.06
CA PHE A 319 -34.05 15.51 47.68
C PHE A 319 -33.91 14.24 46.82
N ASP A 320 -33.84 14.34 45.48
CA ASP A 320 -33.67 13.19 44.57
C ASP A 320 -32.20 12.78 44.36
N LYS A 321 -31.25 13.61 44.80
CA LYS A 321 -29.79 13.36 44.68
C LYS A 321 -29.25 12.32 45.67
N VAL A 322 -30.04 11.91 46.67
CA VAL A 322 -29.60 10.98 47.73
C VAL A 322 -29.72 9.50 47.31
N ALA A 323 -30.47 9.20 46.25
CA ALA A 323 -30.53 7.85 45.68
C ALA A 323 -29.51 7.73 44.53
N GLY A 324 -28.28 7.28 44.84
CA GLY A 324 -27.19 7.11 43.87
C GLY A 324 -27.61 6.24 42.68
N ALA A 325 -27.92 6.88 41.55
CA ALA A 325 -28.39 6.22 40.35
C ALA A 325 -27.20 5.95 39.42
N VAL A 326 -26.88 4.67 39.21
CA VAL A 326 -26.01 4.26 38.11
C VAL A 326 -26.71 4.59 36.79
N ILE A 327 -26.14 5.51 36.01
CA ILE A 327 -26.67 5.88 34.70
C ILE A 327 -26.12 4.85 33.70
N GLY A 328 -26.92 3.83 33.39
CA GLY A 328 -26.53 2.73 32.52
C GLY A 328 -26.33 3.14 31.06
N PHE A 329 -25.22 3.82 30.75
CA PHE A 329 -24.76 4.00 29.38
C PHE A 329 -23.75 2.91 29.03
N ALA A 330 -24.09 2.09 28.04
CA ALA A 330 -23.19 1.11 27.47
C ALA A 330 -22.68 1.62 26.10
N PHE A 331 -21.60 2.41 26.10
CA PHE A 331 -20.92 2.90 24.88
C PHE A 331 -19.79 1.98 24.42
N GLY A 332 -19.86 0.68 24.74
CA GLY A 332 -18.73 -0.27 24.64
C GLY A 332 -18.10 -0.46 23.25
N GLY A 333 -18.70 0.09 22.19
CA GLY A 333 -18.10 0.11 20.85
C GLY A 333 -17.07 1.24 20.63
N LEU A 334 -17.16 2.34 21.39
CA LEU A 334 -16.27 3.50 21.25
C LEU A 334 -15.09 3.46 22.23
N THR A 335 -15.26 2.82 23.39
CA THR A 335 -14.22 2.75 24.43
C THR A 335 -12.92 2.11 23.92
N GLY A 336 -13.02 1.02 23.15
CA GLY A 336 -11.85 0.35 22.55
C GLY A 336 -11.10 1.21 21.51
N LEU A 337 -11.82 2.04 20.77
CA LEU A 337 -11.27 2.94 19.75
C LEU A 337 -10.47 4.08 20.41
N LEU A 338 -11.03 4.68 21.47
CA LEU A 338 -10.41 5.78 22.19
C LEU A 338 -9.08 5.38 22.83
N ILE A 339 -9.02 4.19 23.42
CA ILE A 339 -7.80 3.66 24.02
C ILE A 339 -6.78 3.29 22.93
N GLY A 340 -7.19 2.56 21.90
CA GLY A 340 -6.29 1.99 20.90
C GLY A 340 -5.64 3.02 19.96
N VAL A 341 -6.37 4.07 19.56
CA VAL A 341 -5.89 5.04 18.55
C VAL A 341 -5.47 6.37 19.16
N LEU A 342 -6.16 6.79 20.23
CA LEU A 342 -5.96 8.10 20.84
C LEU A 342 -5.26 8.01 22.21
N GLY A 343 -5.15 6.83 22.80
CA GLY A 343 -4.60 6.66 24.15
C GLY A 343 -5.50 7.23 25.25
N ILE A 344 -6.78 7.47 24.97
CA ILE A 344 -7.73 8.06 25.91
C ILE A 344 -8.48 6.93 26.62
N SER A 345 -8.24 6.79 27.93
CA SER A 345 -8.96 5.83 28.76
C SER A 345 -10.27 6.44 29.25
N VAL A 346 -11.38 5.89 28.74
CA VAL A 346 -12.75 6.19 29.20
C VAL A 346 -13.26 5.09 30.12
N ALA A 347 -14.17 5.43 31.02
CA ALA A 347 -14.76 4.49 31.96
C ALA A 347 -15.75 3.54 31.28
N ASP A 348 -15.71 2.26 31.66
CA ASP A 348 -16.69 1.24 31.19
C ASP A 348 -18.11 1.53 31.70
N LYS A 349 -18.23 2.31 32.77
CA LYS A 349 -19.50 2.76 33.35
C LYS A 349 -19.42 4.24 33.67
N ILE A 350 -20.40 4.98 33.17
CA ILE A 350 -20.58 6.39 33.48
C ILE A 350 -21.57 6.50 34.64
N THR A 351 -21.17 7.17 35.70
CA THR A 351 -21.95 7.43 36.91
C THR A 351 -22.20 8.94 37.05
N GLU A 352 -23.10 9.33 37.95
CA GLU A 352 -23.31 10.74 38.29
C GLU A 352 -22.00 11.44 38.72
N ASP A 353 -21.10 10.70 39.39
CA ASP A 353 -19.84 11.25 39.89
C ASP A 353 -18.78 11.49 38.81
N ASN A 354 -18.76 10.68 37.74
CA ASN A 354 -17.73 10.78 36.69
C ASN A 354 -18.24 11.33 35.35
N ILE A 355 -19.55 11.58 35.19
CA ILE A 355 -20.15 11.97 33.90
C ILE A 355 -19.53 13.23 33.30
N GLN A 356 -19.14 14.21 34.12
CA GLN A 356 -18.50 15.44 33.63
C GLN A 356 -17.09 15.15 33.09
N GLU A 357 -16.29 14.38 33.83
CA GLU A 357 -14.95 13.97 33.43
C GLU A 357 -15.00 13.12 32.15
N GLU A 358 -15.88 12.13 32.10
CA GLU A 358 -16.05 11.28 30.92
C GLU A 358 -16.51 12.08 29.70
N THR A 359 -17.43 13.04 29.87
CA THR A 359 -17.84 13.95 28.79
C THR A 359 -16.65 14.74 28.24
N GLN A 360 -15.76 15.24 29.12
CA GLN A 360 -14.55 15.94 28.69
C GLN A 360 -13.61 15.01 27.91
N LYS A 361 -13.44 13.75 28.35
CA LYS A 361 -12.64 12.75 27.61
C LYS A 361 -13.21 12.48 26.22
N TYR A 362 -14.53 12.37 26.07
CA TYR A 362 -15.17 12.22 24.75
C TYR A 362 -15.01 13.46 23.87
N GLN A 363 -15.08 14.67 24.45
CA GLN A 363 -14.81 15.92 23.73
C GLN A 363 -13.34 16.01 23.26
N GLN A 364 -12.40 15.65 24.14
CA GLN A 364 -10.98 15.57 23.80
C GLN A 364 -10.75 14.56 22.68
N ALA A 365 -11.34 13.37 22.79
CA ALA A 365 -11.26 12.36 21.76
C ALA A 365 -11.76 12.82 20.38
N LEU A 366 -12.87 13.57 20.35
CA LEU A 366 -13.38 14.14 19.10
C LEU A 366 -12.39 15.15 18.52
N ALA A 367 -11.85 16.06 19.34
CA ALA A 367 -10.87 17.05 18.91
C ALA A 367 -9.57 16.41 18.39
N ASP A 368 -9.04 15.41 19.10
CA ASP A 368 -7.84 14.68 18.71
C ASP A 368 -8.07 13.88 17.42
N SER A 369 -9.26 13.28 17.26
CA SER A 369 -9.63 12.58 16.02
C SER A 369 -9.67 13.52 14.83
N GLN A 370 -10.27 14.70 14.99
CA GLN A 370 -10.31 15.72 13.94
C GLN A 370 -8.91 16.20 13.56
N THR A 371 -8.05 16.46 14.55
CA THR A 371 -6.64 16.83 14.35
C THR A 371 -5.89 15.77 13.55
N LYS A 372 -5.98 14.50 13.98
CA LYS A 372 -5.30 13.38 13.29
C LYS A 372 -5.83 13.16 11.87
N LEU A 373 -7.14 13.29 11.64
CA LEU A 373 -7.72 13.22 10.29
C LEU A 373 -7.23 14.37 9.40
N GLN A 374 -7.05 15.57 9.95
CA GLN A 374 -6.49 16.70 9.20
C GLN A 374 -5.02 16.44 8.83
N MET A 375 -4.22 15.91 9.76
CA MET A 375 -2.84 15.50 9.47
C MET A 375 -2.78 14.44 8.38
N PHE A 376 -3.68 13.45 8.43
CA PHE A 376 -3.82 12.43 7.41
C PHE A 376 -4.15 13.03 6.03
N VAL A 377 -5.12 13.96 5.96
CA VAL A 377 -5.49 14.65 4.70
C VAL A 377 -4.31 15.42 4.13
N THR A 378 -3.55 16.11 4.97
CA THR A 378 -2.34 16.84 4.57
C THR A 378 -1.27 15.88 4.05
N ASP A 379 -0.93 14.83 4.81
CA ASP A 379 0.10 13.86 4.40
C ASP A 379 -0.27 13.12 3.10
N TYR A 380 -1.53 12.69 2.97
CA TYR A 380 -2.04 12.12 1.72
C TYR A 380 -1.81 13.08 0.55
N SER A 381 -2.19 14.35 0.69
CA SER A 381 -2.08 15.35 -0.38
C SER A 381 -0.62 15.63 -0.73
N THR A 382 0.26 15.71 0.26
CA THR A 382 1.70 15.90 0.07
C THR A 382 2.32 14.72 -0.67
N LYS A 383 2.04 13.49 -0.23
CA LYS A 383 2.53 12.26 -0.88
C LYS A 383 2.00 12.12 -2.31
N ALA A 384 0.70 12.36 -2.53
CA ALA A 384 0.09 12.31 -3.85
C ALA A 384 0.65 13.40 -4.78
N GLY A 385 0.84 14.62 -4.27
CA GLY A 385 1.46 15.71 -5.01
C GLY A 385 2.92 15.45 -5.39
N ALA A 386 3.66 14.69 -4.57
CA ALA A 386 5.04 14.31 -4.87
C ALA A 386 5.16 13.30 -6.03
N VAL A 387 4.11 12.53 -6.35
CA VAL A 387 4.07 11.66 -7.54
C VAL A 387 3.95 12.48 -8.83
N GLN A 388 3.32 13.66 -8.75
CA GLN A 388 3.02 14.52 -9.89
C GLN A 388 4.13 15.52 -10.23
N GLN A 389 5.09 15.72 -9.33
CA GLN A 389 6.27 16.59 -9.51
C GLN A 389 7.42 15.79 -10.12
#